data_AF-A0A1G6VJ55-F1
#
_entry.id   AF-A0A1G6VJ55-F1
#
_cell.length_a   1.000
_cell.length_b   1.000
_cell.length_c   1.000
_cell.angle_alpha   90.00
_cell.angle_beta   90.00
_cell.angle_gamma   90.00
#
_symmetry.space_group_name_H-M   'P 1'
#
loop_
_entity.id
_entity.type
_entity.pdbx_description
1 polymer ?
#
loop_
_entity_poly.entity_id
_entity_poly.type
_entity_poly.pdbx_seq_one_letter_code
_entity_poly.pdbx_strand_id
1 'polypeptide(L)' 'MPIILLHRLAEHDLPVAVNHGSDVDAVRVLSLAGHVKASIPKPVRTLDGYNQPPATVIAITSLGHSMIKRFPRR' A
#
# COMPACT_ATOMS: atom_id res chain seq x y z
N MET A 1 7.38 5.99 -3.07
CA MET A 1 6.49 7.16 -3.29
C MET A 1 5.05 6.68 -3.38
N PRO A 2 4.13 7.16 -2.52
CA PRO A 2 2.78 6.60 -2.38
C PRO A 2 1.94 6.56 -3.67
N ILE A 3 2.02 7.60 -4.51
CA ILE A 3 1.25 7.66 -5.77
C ILE A 3 1.72 6.61 -6.80
N ILE A 4 3.03 6.31 -6.85
CA ILE A 4 3.56 5.27 -7.73
C ILE A 4 3.04 3.91 -7.31
N LEU A 5 3.02 3.64 -5.99
CA LEU A 5 2.48 2.40 -5.45
C LEU A 5 0.97 2.29 -5.74
N LEU A 6 0.20 3.37 -5.58
CA LEU A 6 -1.23 3.37 -5.87
C LEU A 6 -1.53 3.00 -7.33
N HIS A 7 -0.73 3.51 -8.27
CA HIS A 7 -0.84 3.09 -9.67
C HIS A 7 -0.48 1.62 -9.86
N ARG A 8 0.58 1.11 -9.22
CA ARG A 8 0.97 -0.30 -9.35
C ARG A 8 -0.13 -1.21 -8.83
N LEU A 9 -0.75 -0.87 -7.71
CA LEU A 9 -1.87 -1.61 -7.14
C LEU A 9 -3.07 -1.65 -8.09
N ALA A 10 -3.29 -0.60 -8.89
CA ALA A 10 -4.39 -0.54 -9.85
C ALA A 10 -4.17 -1.41 -11.10
N GLU A 11 -2.94 -1.86 -11.33
CA GLU A 11 -2.56 -2.75 -12.44
C GLU A 11 -2.65 -4.24 -12.08
N HIS A 12 -3.00 -4.56 -10.82
CA HIS A 12 -3.08 -5.93 -10.32
C HIS A 12 -4.49 -6.27 -9.85
N ASP A 13 -4.84 -7.55 -9.94
CA ASP A 13 -6.03 -8.07 -9.28
C ASP A 13 -5.82 -8.07 -7.76
N LEU A 14 -6.80 -7.55 -7.03
CA LEU A 14 -6.79 -7.50 -5.57
C LEU A 14 -7.53 -8.73 -5.00
N PRO A 15 -7.10 -9.26 -3.84
CA PRO A 15 -6.10 -8.71 -2.91
C PRO A 15 -4.64 -8.98 -3.31
N VAL A 16 -3.72 -8.07 -2.95
CA VAL A 16 -2.28 -8.20 -3.24
C VAL A 16 -1.42 -8.01 -1.99
N ALA A 17 -0.39 -8.84 -1.84
CA ALA A 17 0.60 -8.73 -0.77
C ALA A 17 1.75 -7.78 -1.15
N VAL A 18 2.13 -6.91 -0.23
CA VAL A 18 3.19 -5.91 -0.38
C VAL A 18 4.27 -6.22 0.65
N ASN A 19 5.43 -6.70 0.17
CA ASN A 19 6.45 -7.34 1.01
C ASN A 19 7.64 -6.43 1.36
N HIS A 20 7.87 -5.35 0.62
CA HIS A 20 9.02 -4.46 0.87
C HIS A 20 8.69 -3.40 1.92
N GLY A 21 9.55 -3.23 2.94
CA GLY A 21 9.30 -2.31 4.06
C GLY A 21 8.93 -0.88 3.62
N SER A 22 9.66 -0.32 2.65
CA SER A 22 9.35 1.02 2.12
C SER A 22 8.01 1.11 1.38
N ASP A 23 7.56 0.01 0.76
CA ASP A 23 6.25 -0.07 0.13
C ASP A 23 5.15 -0.29 1.19
N VAL A 24 5.42 -1.05 2.25
CA VAL A 24 4.49 -1.21 3.39
C VAL A 24 4.23 0.13 4.08
N ASP A 25 5.26 0.96 4.24
CA ASP A 25 5.07 2.33 4.75
C ASP A 25 4.25 3.20 3.79
N ALA A 26 4.44 3.05 2.47
CA ALA A 26 3.60 3.71 1.50
C ALA A 26 2.14 3.20 1.54
N VAL A 27 1.89 1.90 1.76
CA VAL A 27 0.55 1.36 2.02
C VAL A 27 -0.06 1.99 3.26
N ARG A 28 0.73 2.19 4.33
CA ARG A 28 0.28 2.86 5.57
C ARG A 28 -0.17 4.29 5.28
N VAL A 29 0.60 5.06 4.53
CA VAL A 29 0.23 6.42 4.11
C VAL A 29 -1.03 6.42 3.26
N LEU A 30 -1.13 5.53 2.27
CA LEU A 30 -2.31 5.41 1.40
C LEU A 30 -3.57 5.01 2.19
N SER A 31 -3.43 4.13 3.17
CA SER A 31 -4.52 3.68 4.02
C SER A 31 -5.00 4.79 4.96
N LEU A 32 -4.07 5.51 5.61
CA LEU A 32 -4.38 6.68 6.44
C LEU A 32 -5.04 7.81 5.64
N ALA A 33 -4.64 7.99 4.38
CA ALA A 33 -5.25 8.95 3.47
C ALA A 33 -6.59 8.48 2.86
N GLY A 34 -7.04 7.25 3.17
CA GLY A 34 -8.32 6.70 2.68
C GLY A 34 -8.31 6.24 1.21
N HIS A 35 -7.14 6.11 0.58
CA HIS A 35 -7.01 5.69 -0.82
C HIS A 35 -7.14 4.17 -1.00
N VAL A 36 -6.80 3.39 0.02
CA VAL A 36 -6.86 1.92 -0.02
C VAL A 36 -7.43 1.35 1.28
N LYS A 37 -8.07 0.17 1.16
CA LYS A 37 -8.34 -0.71 2.29
C LYS A 37 -7.20 -1.73 2.37
N ALA A 38 -6.50 -1.80 3.50
CA ALA A 38 -5.38 -2.69 3.68
C ALA A 38 -5.33 -3.28 5.09
N SER A 39 -4.82 -4.51 5.19
CA SER A 39 -4.37 -5.11 6.44
C SER A 39 -2.86 -4.90 6.57
N ILE A 40 -2.42 -4.22 7.62
CA ILE A 40 -1.01 -3.87 7.84
C ILE A 40 -0.58 -4.41 9.20
N PRO A 41 0.16 -5.54 9.24
CA PRO A 41 0.70 -6.07 10.49
C PRO A 41 1.64 -5.06 11.17
N LYS A 42 1.69 -5.10 12.50
CA LYS A 42 2.68 -4.34 13.27
C LYS A 42 4.09 -4.91 13.02
N PRO A 43 5.15 -4.07 13.06
CA PRO A 43 6.51 -4.56 13.09
C PRO A 43 6.70 -5.58 14.22
N VAL A 44 7.42 -6.66 13.92
CA VAL A 44 7.74 -7.73 14.89
C VAL A 44 9.22 -7.62 15.23
N ARG A 45 9.54 -7.62 16.53
CA ARG A 45 10.93 -7.63 17.00
C ARG A 45 11.55 -9.00 16.74
N THR A 46 12.72 -9.03 16.12
CA THR A 46 13.53 -10.22 15.83
C THR A 46 14.87 -10.14 16.57
N LEU A 47 15.68 -11.20 16.51
CA LEU A 47 17.02 -11.21 17.10
C LEU A 47 17.91 -10.12 16.49
N ASP A 48 17.74 -9.84 15.20
CA ASP A 48 18.55 -8.90 14.43
C ASP A 48 17.91 -7.49 14.28
N GLY A 49 16.83 -7.21 15.02
CA GLY A 49 16.17 -5.91 15.00
C GLY A 49 14.66 -6.00 14.86
N TYR A 50 14.11 -5.42 13.79
CA TYR A 50 12.68 -5.42 13.50
C TYR A 50 12.43 -5.94 12.09
N ASN A 51 11.46 -6.85 11.96
CA ASN A 51 10.92 -7.27 10.68
C ASN A 51 9.53 -6.65 10.49
N GLN A 52 9.27 -6.07 9.33
CA GLN A 52 7.95 -5.59 8.94
C GLN A 52 7.28 -6.68 8.11
N PRO A 53 6.26 -7.40 8.64
CA PRO A 53 5.55 -8.39 7.86
C PRO A 53 4.81 -7.74 6.68
N PRO A 54 4.50 -8.51 5.63
CA PRO A 54 3.79 -8.02 4.46
C PRO A 54 2.46 -7.35 4.80
N ALA A 55 2.15 -6.25 4.12
CA ALA A 55 0.81 -5.68 4.12
C ALA A 55 -0.03 -6.32 3.01
N THR A 56 -1.33 -6.46 3.22
CA THR A 56 -2.27 -6.92 2.19
C THR A 56 -3.20 -5.80 1.81
N VAL A 57 -3.17 -5.35 0.55
CA VAL A 57 -4.14 -4.40 0.01
C VAL A 57 -5.35 -5.19 -0.49
N ILE A 58 -6.52 -4.87 0.04
CA ILE A 58 -7.78 -5.59 -0.21
C ILE A 58 -8.59 -4.88 -1.31
N ALA A 59 -8.57 -3.55 -1.34
CA ALA A 59 -9.29 -2.76 -2.32
C ALA A 59 -8.66 -1.37 -2.49
N ILE A 60 -8.77 -0.80 -3.68
CA ILE A 60 -8.62 0.64 -3.92
C ILE A 60 -9.99 1.30 -3.72
N THR A 61 -10.05 2.41 -2.98
CA THR A 61 -11.31 3.11 -2.72
C THR A 61 -11.70 4.01 -3.90
N SER A 62 -12.93 4.53 -3.91
CA SER A 62 -13.34 5.55 -4.88
C SER A 62 -12.45 6.80 -4.85
N LEU A 63 -11.95 7.18 -3.67
CA LEU A 63 -10.98 8.27 -3.51
C LEU A 63 -9.63 7.90 -4.14
N GLY A 64 -9.14 6.68 -3.90
CA GLY A 64 -7.93 6.17 -4.54
C GLY A 64 -8.01 6.18 -6.07
N HIS A 65 -9.13 5.74 -6.65
CA HIS A 65 -9.35 5.83 -8.09
C HIS A 65 -9.42 7.27 -8.61
N SER A 66 -9.98 8.19 -7.83
CA SER A 66 -10.01 9.61 -8.18
C SER A 66 -8.60 10.20 -8.24
N MET A 67 -7.72 9.78 -7.32
CA MET A 67 -6.31 10.19 -7.32
C MET A 67 -5.52 9.63 -8.50
N ILE A 68 -5.76 8.37 -8.89
CA ILE A 68 -5.15 7.77 -10.09
C ILE A 68 -5.50 8.60 -11.33
N LYS A 69 -6.77 8.98 -11.49
CA LYS A 69 -7.23 9.82 -12.61
C LYS A 69 -6.63 11.22 -12.58
N ARG A 70 -6.48 11.82 -11.39
CA ARG A 70 -5.95 13.17 -11.22
C ARG A 70 -4.44 13.26 -11.47
N PHE A 71 -3.71 12.17 -11.22
CA PHE A 71 -2.26 12.10 -11.35
C PHE A 71 -1.85 10.94 -12.25
N PRO A 72 -2.13 10.96 -13.56
CA PRO A 72 -1.78 9.87 -14.47
C PRO A 72 -0.26 9.66 -14.55
N ARG A 73 0.16 8.42 -14.84
CA ARG A 73 1.57 8.14 -15.18
C ARG A 73 1.91 8.86 -16.49
N ARG A 74 3.06 9.55 -16.53
CA ARG A 74 3.64 10.10 -17.76
C ARG A 74 4.41 9.02 -18.51
#